data_AF-A0A9W6TYH9-F1
#
_entry.id   AF-A0A9W6TYH9-F1
#
_cell.length_a   1.000
_cell.length_b   1.000
_cell.length_c   1.000
_cell.angle_alpha   90.00
_cell.angle_beta   90.00
_cell.angle_gamma   90.00
#
_symmetry.space_group_name_H-M   'P 1'
#
loop_
_entity.id
_entity.type
_entity.pdbx_description
1 polymer ?
#
loop_
_entity_poly.entity_id
_entity_poly.type
_entity_poly.pdbx_seq_one_letter_code
_entity_poly.pdbx_strand_id
1 'polypeptide(L)'
;MARWLSFFAEYDFWVEYKPERLNVVADALSRRPDYAVKTADANAIGVVRSSSPSSSIYDEVKAAYAQDADTQQLLDYCCAPSDAARRKLAPQF
;
A
#
# COMPACT_ATOMS: atom_id res chain seq x y z
N MET A 1 -19.48 -21.19 10.50
CA MET A 1 -19.92 -21.95 9.31
C MET A 1 -21.41 -22.29 9.34
N ALA A 2 -21.95 -22.77 10.48
CA ALA A 2 -23.33 -23.26 10.59
C ALA A 2 -24.42 -22.33 10.02
N ARG A 3 -24.29 -21.01 10.12
CA ARG A 3 -25.28 -20.04 9.61
C ARG A 3 -25.47 -20.09 8.09
N TRP A 4 -24.47 -20.52 7.33
CA TRP A 4 -24.47 -20.48 5.87
C TRP A 4 -24.70 -21.84 5.20
N LEU A 5 -24.83 -22.92 5.97
CA LEU A 5 -24.95 -24.27 5.43
C LEU A 5 -26.21 -24.48 4.60
N SER A 6 -27.36 -23.94 5.04
CA SER A 6 -28.62 -24.04 4.27
C SER A 6 -28.52 -23.31 2.94
N PHE A 7 -27.85 -22.17 2.90
CA PHE A 7 -27.63 -21.40 1.68
C PHE A 7 -26.71 -22.13 0.70
N PHE A 8 -25.63 -22.73 1.20
CA PHE A 8 -24.70 -23.49 0.37
C PHE A 8 -25.32 -24.79 -0.20
N ALA A 9 -26.28 -25.39 0.51
CA ALA A 9 -26.95 -26.61 0.05
C ALA A 9 -27.82 -26.41 -1.20
N GLU A 10 -28.11 -25.16 -1.59
CA GLU A 10 -28.83 -24.83 -2.82
C GLU A 10 -27.94 -24.90 -4.09
N TYR A 11 -26.62 -25.00 -3.92
CA TYR A 11 -25.66 -24.98 -5.01
C TYR A 11 -24.82 -26.27 -5.05
N ASP A 12 -24.64 -26.82 -6.25
CA ASP A 12 -23.68 -27.89 -6.48
C ASP A 12 -22.29 -27.29 -6.70
N PHE A 13 -21.44 -27.36 -5.67
CA PHE A 13 -20.06 -26.88 -5.75
C PHE A 13 -19.07 -27.84 -5.09
N TRP A 14 -17.82 -27.73 -5.51
CA TRP A 14 -16.67 -28.37 -4.87
C TRP A 14 -15.67 -27.31 -4.46
N VAL A 15 -14.99 -27.55 -3.34
CA VAL A 15 -13.98 -26.62 -2.83
C VAL A 15 -12.64 -26.98 -3.44
N GLU A 16 -12.09 -26.08 -4.25
CA GLU A 16 -10.74 -26.20 -4.80
C GLU A 16 -9.88 -25.05 -4.30
N TYR A 17 -8.71 -25.36 -3.75
CA TYR A 17 -7.74 -24.33 -3.38
C TYR A 17 -7.04 -23.79 -4.62
N LYS A 18 -7.09 -22.47 -4.80
CA LYS A 18 -6.33 -21.76 -5.84
C LYS A 18 -5.20 -20.97 -5.19
N PRO A 19 -3.93 -21.21 -5.58
CA PRO A 19 -2.79 -20.48 -5.05
C PRO A 19 -2.84 -19.00 -5.46
N GLU A 20 -2.26 -18.15 -4.63
CA GLU A 20 -2.35 -16.67 -4.68
C GLU A 20 -2.09 -16.07 -6.07
N ARG A 21 -1.12 -16.61 -6.82
CA ARG A 21 -0.78 -16.12 -8.16
C ARG A 21 -1.90 -16.26 -9.18
N LEU A 22 -2.88 -17.15 -8.95
CA LEU A 22 -4.06 -17.31 -9.78
C LEU A 22 -5.25 -16.46 -9.29
N ASN A 23 -5.14 -15.86 -8.11
CA ASN A 23 -6.21 -15.06 -7.50
C ASN A 23 -6.14 -13.58 -7.87
N VAL A 24 -5.27 -13.17 -8.80
CA VAL A 24 -5.04 -11.76 -9.17
C VAL A 24 -6.32 -11.02 -9.54
N VAL A 25 -7.20 -11.65 -10.32
CA VAL A 25 -8.47 -11.03 -10.75
C VAL A 25 -9.45 -10.89 -9.57
N ALA A 26 -9.60 -11.95 -8.77
CA ALA A 26 -10.46 -11.93 -7.60
C ALA A 26 -9.96 -10.91 -6.55
N ASP A 27 -8.65 -10.84 -6.34
CA ASP A 27 -8.01 -9.88 -5.43
C ASP A 27 -8.21 -8.44 -5.90
N ALA A 28 -7.96 -8.16 -7.19
CA ALA A 28 -8.19 -6.84 -7.76
C ALA A 28 -9.66 -6.39 -7.65
N LEU A 29 -10.60 -7.30 -7.90
CA LEU A 29 -12.03 -7.02 -7.76
C LEU A 29 -12.46 -6.85 -6.30
N SER A 30 -11.89 -7.63 -5.38
CA SER A 30 -12.17 -7.51 -3.94
C SER A 30 -11.65 -6.21 -3.34
N ARG A 31 -10.60 -5.62 -3.90
CA ARG A 31 -9.96 -4.38 -3.42
C ARG A 31 -10.44 -3.12 -4.14
N ARG A 32 -11.47 -3.26 -4.99
CA ARG A 32 -12.05 -2.14 -5.72
C ARG A 32 -12.51 -1.04 -4.74
N PRO A 33 -12.03 0.20 -4.87
CA PRO A 33 -12.30 1.27 -3.92
C PRO A 33 -13.78 1.70 -3.90
N ASP A 34 -14.51 1.38 -4.97
CA ASP A 34 -15.97 1.55 -5.07
C ASP A 34 -16.76 0.48 -4.31
N TYR A 35 -16.15 -0.69 -4.03
CA TYR A 35 -16.71 -1.79 -3.23
C TYR A 35 -16.24 -1.81 -1.78
N ALA A 36 -15.11 -1.14 -1.48
CA ALA A 36 -14.74 -0.85 -0.12
C ALA A 36 -15.90 -0.07 0.50
N VAL A 37 -16.66 -0.74 1.38
CA VAL A 37 -17.65 -0.10 2.23
C VAL A 37 -17.01 1.18 2.72
N LYS A 38 -17.75 2.29 2.68
CA LYS A 38 -17.39 3.51 3.40
C LYS A 38 -17.41 3.22 4.91
N THR A 39 -16.63 2.25 5.38
CA THR A 39 -16.13 2.21 6.73
C THR A 39 -15.28 3.46 6.79
N ALA A 40 -15.86 4.52 7.34
CA ALA A 40 -15.12 5.67 7.78
C ALA A 40 -13.84 5.17 8.44
N ASP A 41 -12.73 5.50 7.80
CA ASP A 41 -11.42 5.76 8.34
C ASP A 41 -11.19 5.24 9.77
N ALA A 42 -10.41 4.16 9.88
CA ALA A 42 -9.66 3.92 11.11
C ALA A 42 -8.34 3.17 10.89
N ASN A 43 -8.17 2.39 9.81
CA ASN A 43 -6.97 1.54 9.71
C ASN A 43 -6.37 1.32 8.31
N ALA A 44 -6.83 2.05 7.29
CA ALA A 44 -6.10 2.11 6.04
C ALA A 44 -5.06 3.23 6.15
N ILE A 45 -3.79 2.89 6.40
CA ILE A 45 -2.68 3.77 6.02
C ILE A 45 -2.58 3.72 4.49
N GLY A 46 -3.61 4.26 3.82
CA GLY A 46 -3.50 4.71 2.45
C GLY A 46 -2.86 6.09 2.51
N VAL A 47 -1.89 6.36 1.65
CA VAL A 47 -1.44 7.74 1.41
C VAL A 47 -2.59 8.49 0.75
N VAL A 48 -3.54 8.93 1.56
CA VAL A 48 -4.54 9.92 1.19
C VAL A 48 -3.74 11.20 1.04
N ARG A 49 -3.52 11.64 -0.20
CA ARG A 49 -3.15 13.04 -0.45
C ARG A 49 -4.39 13.89 -0.13
N SER A 50 -4.71 14.00 1.16
CA SER A 50 -5.66 14.99 1.64
C SER A 50 -5.00 16.32 1.39
N SER A 51 -5.61 17.12 0.49
CA SER A 51 -5.43 18.55 0.32
C SER A 51 -4.00 19.05 0.51
N SER A 52 -3.28 19.34 -0.58
CA SER A 52 -2.09 20.20 -0.52
C SER A 52 -2.38 21.38 0.41
N PRO A 53 -1.79 21.43 1.60
CA PRO A 53 -1.98 22.53 2.51
C PRO A 53 -1.43 23.76 1.82
N SER A 54 -2.18 24.85 1.86
CA SER A 54 -1.73 26.16 1.36
C SER A 54 -0.60 26.76 2.22
N SER A 55 0.05 25.95 3.06
CA SER A 55 1.09 26.37 3.99
C SER A 55 2.48 26.15 3.41
N SER A 56 3.39 27.07 3.75
CA SER A 56 4.81 27.03 3.39
C SER A 56 5.55 25.81 3.94
N ILE A 57 4.94 25.08 4.89
CA ILE A 57 5.53 23.92 5.56
C ILE A 57 6.00 22.87 4.56
N TYR A 58 5.31 22.67 3.43
CA TYR A 58 5.73 21.70 2.42
C TYR A 58 7.04 22.10 1.74
N ASP A 59 7.19 23.37 1.44
CA ASP A 59 8.40 23.91 0.84
C ASP A 59 9.55 23.96 1.85
N GLU A 60 9.26 24.29 3.11
CA GLU A 60 10.22 24.28 4.22
C GLU A 60 10.73 22.86 4.51
N VAL A 61 9.85 21.87 4.57
CA VAL A 61 10.21 20.46 4.75
C VAL A 61 11.02 19.94 3.56
N LYS A 62 10.63 20.30 2.33
CA LYS A 62 11.42 19.97 1.13
C LYS A 62 12.81 20.60 1.15
N ALA A 63 12.93 21.85 1.60
CA ALA A 63 14.20 22.54 1.74
C ALA A 63 15.08 21.95 2.86
N ALA A 64 14.48 21.43 3.93
CA ALA A 64 15.19 20.72 4.99
C ALA A 64 15.77 19.39 4.47
N TYR A 65 14.99 18.62 3.69
CA TYR A 65 15.50 17.40 3.04
C TYR A 65 16.64 17.67 2.06
N ALA A 66 16.68 18.84 1.41
CA ALA A 66 17.81 19.21 0.54
C ALA A 66 19.13 19.42 1.31
N GLN A 67 19.07 19.67 2.62
CA GLN A 67 20.23 19.95 3.47
C GLN A 67 20.72 18.73 4.26
N ASP A 68 19.89 17.70 4.39
CA ASP A 68 20.20 16.47 5.13
C ASP A 68 20.81 15.41 4.18
N ALA A 69 22.09 15.11 4.40
CA ALA A 69 22.87 14.18 3.59
C ALA A 69 22.30 12.74 3.59
N ASP A 70 21.72 12.28 4.70
CA ASP A 70 21.16 10.93 4.80
C ASP A 70 19.88 10.83 3.98
N THR A 71 19.07 11.90 4.00
CA THR A 71 17.83 11.95 3.22
C THR A 71 18.09 12.08 1.73
N GLN A 72 19.16 12.77 1.32
CA GLN A 72 19.61 12.80 -0.08
C GLN A 72 20.02 11.41 -0.57
N GLN A 73 20.75 10.64 0.24
CA GLN A 73 21.11 9.25 -0.12
C GLN A 73 19.89 8.36 -0.30
N LEU A 74 18.86 8.52 0.53
CA LEU A 74 17.60 7.79 0.41
C LEU A 74 16.82 8.21 -0.84
N LEU A 75 16.77 9.51 -1.15
CA LEU A 75 16.12 10.02 -2.37
C LEU A 75 16.82 9.50 -3.63
N ASP A 76 18.15 9.55 -3.67
CA ASP A 76 18.96 9.01 -4.78
C ASP A 76 18.73 7.51 -4.98
N TYR A 77 18.67 6.74 -3.89
CA TYR A 77 18.36 5.31 -3.93
C TYR A 77 16.94 5.05 -4.44
N CYS A 78 15.95 5.83 -4.03
CA CYS A 78 14.57 5.72 -4.52
C CYS A 78 14.47 6.05 -6.02
N CYS A 79 15.28 7.00 -6.52
CA CYS A 79 15.32 7.35 -7.94
C CYS A 79 16.05 6.29 -8.80
N ALA A 80 17.05 5.61 -8.25
CA ALA A 80 17.83 4.58 -8.94
C ALA A 80 18.16 3.39 -8.02
N PRO A 81 17.18 2.50 -7.74
CA PRO A 81 17.36 1.41 -6.80
C PRO A 81 18.37 0.40 -7.34
N SER A 82 19.51 0.28 -6.66
CA SER A 82 20.58 -0.67 -7.00
C SER A 82 21.33 -1.15 -5.75
N ASP A 83 21.96 -2.32 -5.83
CA ASP A 83 22.71 -2.92 -4.71
C ASP A 83 23.90 -2.03 -4.27
N ALA A 84 24.55 -1.39 -5.25
CA ALA A 84 25.61 -0.43 -4.99
C ALA A 84 25.11 0.83 -4.28
N ALA A 85 23.89 1.29 -4.57
CA ALA A 85 23.26 2.41 -3.88
C ALA A 85 22.79 2.01 -2.47
N ARG A 86 22.28 0.78 -2.28
CA ARG A 86 21.93 0.24 -0.95
C ARG A 86 23.11 0.24 0.01
N ARG A 87 24.30 -0.18 -0.46
CA ARG A 87 25.53 -0.21 0.37
C ARG A 87 26.04 1.17 0.78
N LYS A 88 25.57 2.23 0.12
CA LYS A 88 25.91 3.61 0.46
C LYS A 88 24.97 4.20 1.51
N LEU A 89 23.84 3.56 1.81
CA LEU A 89 22.93 3.99 2.86
C LEU A 89 23.57 3.79 4.23
N ALA A 90 23.31 4.72 5.15
CA ALA A 90 23.75 4.59 6.53
C ALA A 90 23.31 3.23 7.13
N PRO A 91 24.11 2.62 8.03
CA PRO A 91 23.89 1.26 8.55
C PRO A 91 22.61 1.07 9.40
N GLN A 92 21.80 2.13 9.50
CA GLN A 92 20.54 2.16 10.25
C GLN A 92 19.36 1.62 9.41
N PHE A 93 19.57 1.27 8.13
CA PHE A 93 18.54 0.84 7.17
C PHE A 93 18.87 -0.48 6.46
#